data_AF-A0A382MFH2-F1
#
_entry.id   AF-A0A382MFH2-F1
#
_cell.length_a   1.000
_cell.length_b   1.000
_cell.length_c   1.000
_cell.angle_alpha   90.00
_cell.angle_beta   90.00
_cell.angle_gamma   90.00
#
_symmetry.space_group_name_H-M   'P 1'
#
loop_
_entity.id
_entity.type
_entity.pdbx_description
1 polymer ?
#
loop_
_entity_poly.entity_id
_entity_poly.type
_entity_poly.pdbx_seq_one_letter_code
_entity_poly.pdbx_strand_id
1 'polypeptide(L)'
;LFPLILLIEILVVMDRKPVTVEEFREAQDILKDAIDLHEKKDFYGAIESFKKAIEVKPFNESHLDEFQKKLKEGTYKLAQESMAFMGCASVHVSQLVKELTDEQREEVPVDENL
;
A
#
# COMPACT_ATOMS: atom_id res chain seq x y z
N LEU A 1 0.64 2.18 -35.27
CA LEU A 1 1.16 2.99 -34.14
C LEU A 1 0.64 2.54 -32.77
N PHE A 2 -0.62 2.09 -32.65
CA PHE A 2 -1.21 1.59 -31.40
C PHE A 2 -0.45 0.45 -30.66
N PRO A 3 0.11 -0.58 -31.33
CA PRO A 3 0.71 -1.71 -30.60
C PRO A 3 2.08 -1.40 -29.99
N LEU A 4 2.78 -0.35 -30.44
CA LEU A 4 4.11 0.00 -29.96
C LEU A 4 4.05 0.79 -28.64
N ILE A 5 3.00 1.61 -28.45
CA ILE A 5 2.77 2.38 -27.21
C ILE A 5 2.42 1.42 -26.06
N LEU A 6 1.58 0.43 -26.30
CA LEU A 6 1.22 -0.60 -25.32
C LEU A 6 2.44 -1.41 -24.86
N LEU A 7 3.36 -1.71 -25.79
CA LEU A 7 4.61 -2.41 -25.49
C LEU A 7 5.56 -1.55 -24.65
N ILE A 8 5.61 -0.24 -24.88
CA ILE A 8 6.43 0.70 -24.09
C ILE A 8 5.84 0.90 -22.69
N GLU A 9 4.52 1.02 -22.55
CA GLU A 9 3.86 1.09 -21.23
C GLU A 9 4.08 -0.19 -20.42
N ILE A 10 3.98 -1.37 -21.06
CA ILE A 10 4.32 -2.65 -20.42
C ILE A 10 5.80 -2.68 -20.02
N LEU A 11 6.73 -2.24 -20.89
CA LEU A 11 8.16 -2.25 -20.59
C LEU A 11 8.53 -1.31 -19.44
N VAL A 12 7.88 -0.14 -19.33
CA VAL A 12 8.12 0.84 -18.25
C VAL A 12 7.58 0.33 -16.90
N VAL A 13 6.47 -0.41 -16.90
CA VAL A 13 5.97 -1.08 -15.68
C VAL A 13 6.92 -2.22 -15.22
N MET A 14 7.69 -2.81 -16.13
CA MET A 14 8.56 -3.96 -15.88
C MET A 14 9.97 -3.65 -15.35
N ASP A 15 10.36 -2.38 -15.15
CA ASP A 15 11.71 -2.05 -14.60
C ASP A 15 11.79 -2.24 -13.07
N ARG A 16 10.64 -2.41 -12.41
CA ARG A 16 10.53 -2.69 -10.98
C ARG A 16 10.59 -4.19 -10.74
N LYS A 17 11.56 -4.64 -9.94
CA LYS A 17 11.59 -6.04 -9.45
C LYS A 17 10.30 -6.37 -8.70
N PRO A 18 9.66 -7.52 -8.95
CA PRO A 18 8.49 -7.96 -8.18
C PRO A 18 8.76 -7.94 -6.68
N VAL A 19 7.71 -7.72 -5.89
CA VAL A 19 7.78 -7.88 -4.43
C VAL A 19 8.14 -9.32 -4.05
N THR A 20 8.89 -9.46 -2.95
CA THR A 20 9.19 -10.75 -2.33
C THR A 20 8.12 -11.13 -1.30
N VAL A 21 8.06 -12.41 -0.92
CA VAL A 21 7.18 -12.89 0.16
C VAL A 21 7.43 -12.15 1.47
N GLU A 22 8.69 -11.88 1.80
CA GLU A 22 9.06 -11.18 3.04
C GLU A 22 8.66 -9.71 3.03
N GLU A 23 8.89 -8.99 1.92
CA GLU A 23 8.41 -7.60 1.78
C GLU A 23 6.87 -7.53 1.84
N PHE A 24 6.16 -8.51 1.26
CA PHE A 24 4.71 -8.56 1.35
C PHE A 24 4.23 -8.81 2.79
N ARG A 25 4.83 -9.78 3.49
CA ARG A 25 4.53 -10.07 4.91
C ARG A 25 4.79 -8.85 5.79
N GLU A 26 5.91 -8.17 5.59
CA GLU A 26 6.22 -6.93 6.29
C GLU A 26 5.13 -5.87 6.09
N ALA A 27 4.73 -5.61 4.84
CA ALA A 27 3.67 -4.64 4.55
C ALA A 27 2.32 -5.04 5.16
N GLN A 28 1.99 -6.34 5.12
CA GLN A 28 0.75 -6.89 5.67
C GLN A 28 0.70 -6.79 7.20
N ASP A 29 1.79 -7.13 7.89
CA ASP A 29 1.90 -7.06 9.35
C ASP A 29 1.81 -5.62 9.84
N ILE A 30 2.52 -4.69 9.18
CA ILE A 30 2.43 -3.25 9.50
C ILE A 30 1.00 -2.73 9.29
N LEU A 31 0.33 -3.14 8.21
CA LEU A 31 -1.05 -2.74 7.93
C LEU A 31 -1.99 -3.23 9.05
N LYS A 32 -1.84 -4.48 9.49
CA LYS A 32 -2.65 -5.05 10.58
C LYS A 32 -2.45 -4.29 11.88
N ASP A 33 -1.20 -4.02 12.26
CA ASP A 33 -0.87 -3.24 13.46
C ASP A 33 -1.44 -1.81 13.37
N ALA A 34 -1.42 -1.20 12.18
CA ALA A 34 -1.99 0.12 11.93
C ALA A 34 -3.51 0.16 12.09
N ILE A 35 -4.22 -0.87 11.62
CA ILE A 35 -5.68 -1.04 11.82
C ILE A 35 -5.99 -1.18 13.32
N ASP A 36 -5.22 -2.00 14.03
CA ASP A 36 -5.32 -2.16 15.47
C ASP A 36 -5.19 -0.83 16.24
N LEU A 37 -4.24 0.01 15.85
CA LEU A 37 -4.06 1.37 16.40
C LEU A 37 -5.25 2.27 16.07
N HIS A 38 -5.76 2.20 14.83
CA HIS A 38 -6.93 2.96 14.41
C HIS A 38 -8.17 2.60 15.24
N GLU A 39 -8.43 1.32 15.45
CA GLU A 39 -9.55 0.82 16.26
C GLU A 39 -9.43 1.26 17.73
N LYS A 40 -8.21 1.30 18.27
CA LYS A 40 -7.89 1.85 19.60
C LYS A 40 -7.97 3.39 19.65
N LYS A 41 -8.30 4.05 18.54
CA LYS A 41 -8.36 5.51 18.35
C LYS A 41 -7.03 6.22 18.51
N ASP A 42 -5.92 5.50 18.43
CA ASP A 42 -4.59 6.09 18.28
C ASP A 42 -4.36 6.45 16.81
N PHE A 43 -5.01 7.53 16.39
CA PHE A 43 -4.98 7.94 14.99
C PHE A 43 -3.60 8.42 14.54
N TYR A 44 -2.78 8.98 15.44
CA TYR A 44 -1.42 9.39 15.09
C TYR A 44 -0.53 8.19 14.83
N GLY A 45 -0.52 7.20 15.74
CA GLY A 45 0.21 5.95 15.55
C GLY A 45 -0.28 5.16 14.35
N ALA A 46 -1.59 5.12 14.12
CA ALA A 46 -2.18 4.48 12.95
C ALA A 46 -1.72 5.13 11.64
N ILE A 47 -1.78 6.47 11.53
CA ILE A 47 -1.32 7.20 10.33
C ILE A 47 0.16 6.94 10.06
N GLU A 48 1.01 6.97 11.09
CA GLU A 48 2.43 6.68 10.93
C GLU A 48 2.67 5.25 10.42
N SER A 49 1.93 4.28 10.97
CA SER A 49 2.06 2.87 10.59
C SER A 49 1.51 2.59 9.18
N PHE A 50 0.38 3.19 8.80
CA PHE A 50 -0.13 3.10 7.42
C PHE A 50 0.87 3.64 6.40
N LYS A 51 1.57 4.75 6.70
CA LYS A 51 2.63 5.28 5.84
C LYS A 51 3.77 4.28 5.66
N LYS A 52 4.23 3.66 6.76
CA LYS A 52 5.27 2.62 6.71
C LYS A 52 4.85 1.45 5.81
N ALA A 53 3.61 0.98 5.90
CA ALA A 53 3.11 -0.08 5.00
C ALA A 53 3.16 0.33 3.52
N ILE A 54 2.85 1.60 3.20
CA ILE A 54 2.91 2.15 1.83
C ILE A 54 4.36 2.30 1.34
N GLU A 55 5.30 2.59 2.25
CA GLU A 55 6.73 2.71 1.97
C GLU A 55 7.42 1.36 1.76
N VAL A 56 6.79 0.24 2.12
CA VAL A 56 7.28 -1.09 1.74
C VAL A 56 7.04 -1.30 0.25
N LYS A 57 8.11 -1.29 -0.54
CA LYS A 57 8.10 -1.51 -1.99
C LYS A 57 7.12 -0.60 -2.73
N PRO A 58 7.31 0.74 -2.69
CA PRO A 58 6.37 1.68 -3.27
C PRO A 58 6.29 1.51 -4.80
N PHE A 59 5.08 1.67 -5.35
CA PHE A 59 4.87 1.71 -6.80
C PHE A 59 5.28 3.05 -7.40
N ASN A 60 5.17 4.11 -6.60
CA ASN A 60 5.52 5.48 -6.96
C ASN A 60 5.94 6.23 -5.70
N GLU A 61 7.23 6.56 -5.63
CA GLU A 61 7.86 7.27 -4.50
C GLU A 61 7.17 8.60 -4.15
N SER A 62 6.62 9.30 -5.15
CA SER A 62 5.97 10.60 -4.95
C SER A 62 4.51 10.49 -4.50
N HIS A 63 3.89 9.30 -4.63
CA HIS A 63 2.45 9.15 -4.40
C HIS A 63 2.04 9.47 -2.96
N LEU A 64 2.83 8.99 -1.98
CA LEU A 64 2.53 9.20 -0.56
C LEU A 64 2.57 10.68 -0.17
N ASP A 65 3.58 11.40 -0.66
CA ASP A 65 3.74 12.83 -0.42
C ASP A 65 2.61 13.65 -1.05
N GLU A 66 2.23 13.33 -2.29
CA GLU A 66 1.11 13.97 -2.99
C GLU A 66 -0.22 13.71 -2.28
N PHE A 67 -0.45 12.47 -1.83
CA PHE A 67 -1.65 12.08 -1.09
C PHE A 67 -1.72 12.84 0.23
N GLN A 68 -0.63 12.87 0.99
CA GLN A 68 -0.54 13.61 2.25
C GLN A 68 -0.79 15.11 2.05
N LYS A 69 -0.26 15.71 0.98
CA LYS A 69 -0.49 17.12 0.66
C LYS A 69 -1.98 17.40 0.42
N LYS A 70 -2.66 16.57 -0.39
CA LYS A 70 -4.10 16.69 -0.66
C LYS A 70 -4.95 16.58 0.61
N LEU A 71 -4.59 15.67 1.52
CA LEU A 71 -5.28 15.55 2.80
C LEU A 71 -5.13 16.82 3.65
N LYS A 72 -3.92 17.38 3.75
CA LYS A 72 -3.69 18.63 4.50
C LYS A 72 -4.47 19.82 3.93
N GLU A 73 -4.66 19.87 2.62
CA GLU A 73 -5.44 20.92 1.95
C GLU A 73 -6.96 20.77 2.15
N GLY A 74 -7.46 19.54 2.35
CA GLY A 74 -8.89 19.23 2.39
C GLY A 74 -9.61 19.46 3.73
N THR A 75 -8.94 19.99 4.76
CA THR A 75 -9.52 20.27 6.09
C THR A 75 -10.20 19.06 6.75
N TYR A 76 -9.56 17.89 6.70
CA TYR A 76 -10.09 16.66 7.32
C TYR A 76 -9.84 16.62 8.82
N LYS A 77 -10.73 15.93 9.56
CA LYS A 77 -10.45 15.58 10.95
C LYS A 77 -9.42 14.46 11.00
N LEU A 78 -8.64 14.39 12.07
CA LEU A 78 -7.59 13.37 12.26
C LEU A 78 -8.09 11.92 12.03
N ALA A 79 -9.28 11.58 12.52
CA ALA A 79 -9.86 10.25 12.29
C ALA A 79 -10.18 9.98 10.80
N GLN A 80 -10.59 11.00 10.05
CA GLN A 80 -10.84 10.89 8.60
C GLN A 80 -9.53 10.78 7.82
N GLU A 81 -8.49 11.52 8.22
CA GLU A 81 -7.15 11.34 7.66
C GLU A 81 -6.64 9.92 7.89
N SER A 82 -6.82 9.38 9.10
CA SER A 82 -6.44 8.01 9.42
C SER A 82 -7.19 6.98 8.56
N MET A 83 -8.50 7.14 8.36
CA MET A 83 -9.28 6.30 7.43
C MET A 83 -8.80 6.41 5.98
N ALA A 84 -8.38 7.60 5.55
CA ALA A 84 -7.86 7.80 4.20
C ALA A 84 -6.52 7.09 4.00
N PHE A 85 -5.61 7.18 4.98
CA PHE A 85 -4.36 6.41 4.97
C PHE A 85 -4.60 4.90 5.04
N MET A 86 -5.58 4.45 5.84
CA MET A 86 -5.99 3.05 5.88
C MET A 86 -6.38 2.54 4.50
N GLY A 87 -7.28 3.25 3.81
CA GLY A 87 -7.70 2.86 2.46
C GLY A 87 -6.55 2.85 1.45
N CYS A 88 -5.63 3.81 1.53
CA CYS A 88 -4.44 3.85 0.68
C CYS A 88 -3.51 2.64 0.94
N ALA A 89 -3.23 2.33 2.20
CA ALA A 89 -2.39 1.20 2.59
C ALA A 89 -3.03 -0.15 2.24
N SER A 90 -4.34 -0.32 2.45
CA SER A 90 -5.07 -1.54 2.05
C SER A 90 -5.01 -1.79 0.54
N VAL A 91 -5.19 -0.74 -0.28
CA VAL A 91 -5.05 -0.85 -1.74
C VAL A 91 -3.62 -1.19 -2.13
N HIS A 92 -2.62 -0.56 -1.50
CA HIS A 92 -1.20 -0.84 -1.74
C HIS A 92 -0.86 -2.31 -1.47
N VAL A 93 -1.19 -2.83 -0.28
CA VAL A 93 -0.97 -4.25 0.07
C VAL A 93 -1.72 -5.19 -0.87
N SER A 94 -2.96 -4.85 -1.25
CA SER A 94 -3.74 -5.59 -2.26
C SER A 94 -3.14 -5.57 -3.66
N GLN A 95 -2.30 -4.60 -3.99
CA GLN A 95 -1.54 -4.57 -5.24
C GLN A 95 -0.26 -5.40 -5.12
N LEU A 96 0.45 -5.35 -4.00
CA LEU A 96 1.65 -6.15 -3.77
C LEU A 96 1.37 -7.66 -3.89
N VAL A 97 0.26 -8.16 -3.32
CA VAL A 97 -0.08 -9.60 -3.40
C VAL A 97 -0.26 -10.12 -4.84
N LYS A 98 -0.58 -9.22 -5.80
CA LYS A 98 -0.76 -9.58 -7.21
C LYS A 98 0.56 -9.83 -7.93
N GLU A 99 1.67 -9.36 -7.36
CA GLU A 99 3.01 -9.61 -7.90
C GLU A 99 3.62 -10.94 -7.44
N LEU A 100 3.08 -11.52 -6.36
CA LEU A 100 3.46 -12.87 -5.93
C LEU A 100 2.94 -13.92 -6.93
N THR A 101 3.66 -15.04 -7.06
CA THR A 101 3.16 -16.22 -7.78
C THR A 101 2.07 -16.92 -6.97
N ASP A 102 1.37 -17.88 -7.58
CA ASP A 102 0.39 -18.70 -6.87
C ASP A 102 1.03 -19.48 -5.72
N GLU A 103 2.22 -20.06 -5.94
CA GLU A 103 2.97 -20.80 -4.91
C GLU A 103 3.40 -19.90 -3.76
N GLN A 104 3.87 -18.68 -4.06
CA GLN A 104 4.25 -17.70 -3.05
C GLN A 104 3.06 -17.21 -2.23
N ARG A 105 1.87 -17.12 -2.83
CA ARG A 105 0.64 -16.78 -2.11
C ARG A 105 0.22 -17.87 -1.13
N GLU A 106 0.46 -19.14 -1.43
CA GLU A 106 0.18 -20.24 -0.49
C GLU A 106 1.04 -20.18 0.77
N GLU A 107 2.23 -19.58 0.70
CA GLU A 107 3.12 -19.39 1.85
C GLU A 107 2.66 -18.26 2.79
N VAL A 108 1.76 -17.39 2.34
CA VAL A 108 1.28 -16.26 3.14
C VAL A 108 -0.18 -16.51 3.52
N PRO A 109 -0.54 -16.51 4.80
CA PRO A 109 -1.95 -16.41 5.17
C PRO A 109 -2.45 -15.03 4.73
N VAL A 110 -2.90 -14.90 3.48
CA VAL A 110 -3.62 -13.71 3.05
C VAL A 110 -4.90 -13.71 3.85
N ASP A 111 -5.02 -12.83 4.83
CA ASP A 111 -6.29 -12.61 5.53
C ASP A 111 -7.26 -12.05 4.49
N GLU A 112 -8.12 -12.92 3.95
CA GLU A 112 -9.11 -12.55 2.93
C GLU A 112 -10.16 -11.55 3.46
N ASN A 113 -10.12 -11.20 4.75
CA ASN A 113 -11.03 -10.23 5.38
C ASN A 113 -10.50 -8.79 5.42
N LEU A 114 -9.33 -8.50 4.82
CA LEU A 114 -8.78 -7.15 4.66
C LEU A 114 -9.46 -6.33 3.55
#